data_AF-A6FBP1-F1
#
_entry.id   AF-A6FBP1-F1
#
_cell.length_a   1.000
_cell.length_b   1.000
_cell.length_c   1.000
_cell.angle_alpha   90.00
_cell.angle_beta   90.00
_cell.angle_gamma   90.00
#
_symmetry.space_group_name_H-M   'P 1'
#
loop_
_entity.id
_entity.type
_entity.pdbx_description
1 polymer ?
#
loop_
_entity_poly.entity_id
_entity_poly.type
_entity_poly.pdbx_seq_one_letter_code
_entity_poly.pdbx_strand_id
1 'polypeptide(L)'
;MVFCTRLQKEAEGLRFQLYPGEVGKRIFDHICQEAWSEWQQKQTMLLNEKKLNMMDENDRIFLEQEMVKYLFEGQDVIIDGFTPKA
;
A
#
# COMPACT_ATOMS: atom_id res chain seq x y z
N MET A 1 9.14 2.63 -17.07
CA MET A 1 8.47 3.74 -16.39
C MET A 1 7.01 3.38 -16.25
N VAL A 2 6.37 3.78 -15.15
CA VAL A 2 4.96 3.50 -14.86
C VAL A 2 4.25 4.79 -14.54
N PHE A 3 2.96 4.90 -14.90
CA PHE A 3 2.14 6.00 -14.45
C PHE A 3 1.70 5.74 -13.00
N CYS A 4 2.29 6.47 -12.05
CA CYS A 4 2.01 6.30 -10.64
C CYS A 4 0.68 6.94 -10.30
N THR A 5 -0.36 6.15 -10.08
CA THR A 5 -1.71 6.63 -9.75
C THR A 5 -1.70 7.51 -8.50
N ARG A 6 -0.91 7.11 -7.49
CA ARG A 6 -0.80 7.83 -6.22
C ARG A 6 -0.17 9.22 -6.33
N LEU A 7 0.88 9.34 -7.14
CA LEU A 7 1.65 10.57 -7.32
C LEU A 7 1.23 11.36 -8.57
N GLN A 8 0.29 10.80 -9.34
CA GLN A 8 -0.19 11.32 -10.63
C GLN A 8 0.93 11.77 -11.57
N LYS A 9 2.04 11.03 -11.58
CA LYS A 9 3.23 11.32 -12.38
C LYS A 9 3.85 10.03 -12.91
N GLU A 10 4.59 10.13 -14.01
CA GLU A 10 5.43 9.03 -14.48
C GLU A 10 6.67 8.89 -13.59
N ALA A 11 6.92 7.68 -13.12
CA ALA A 11 8.05 7.37 -12.25
C ALA A 11 8.60 5.96 -12.51
N GLU A 12 9.67 5.59 -11.81
CA GLU A 12 10.20 4.22 -11.84
C GLU A 12 9.15 3.28 -11.21
N GLY A 13 8.71 2.30 -12.00
CA GLY A 13 7.80 1.27 -11.54
C GLY A 13 8.51 0.27 -10.63
N LEU A 14 7.73 -0.63 -10.04
CA LEU A 14 8.32 -1.74 -9.29
C LEU A 14 9.21 -2.59 -10.21
N ARG A 15 10.33 -3.08 -9.67
CA ARG A 15 11.27 -3.94 -10.42
C ARG A 15 10.74 -5.35 -10.61
N PHE A 16 9.87 -5.80 -9.71
CA PHE A 16 9.25 -7.11 -9.73
C PHE A 16 7.92 -7.07 -8.98
N GLN A 17 7.06 -8.02 -9.27
CA GLN A 17 5.79 -8.19 -8.57
C GLN A 17 6.04 -8.67 -7.13
N LEU A 18 5.85 -7.77 -6.17
CA LEU A 18 6.08 -8.04 -4.74
C LEU A 18 4.92 -8.75 -4.05
N TYR A 19 3.73 -8.71 -4.64
CA TYR A 19 2.51 -9.32 -4.09
C TYR A 19 1.96 -10.36 -5.06
N PRO A 20 1.59 -11.57 -4.62
CA PRO A 20 1.01 -12.57 -5.51
C PRO A 20 -0.43 -12.20 -5.94
N GLY A 21 -0.89 -12.74 -7.06
CA GLY A 21 -2.26 -12.55 -7.55
C GLY A 21 -2.50 -11.27 -8.35
N GLU A 22 -3.77 -10.96 -8.62
CA GLU A 22 -4.17 -9.82 -9.46
C GLU A 22 -3.83 -8.47 -8.82
N VAL A 23 -3.91 -8.38 -7.50
CA VAL A 23 -3.61 -7.15 -6.75
C VAL A 23 -2.14 -6.75 -6.95
N GLY A 24 -1.22 -7.70 -6.88
CA GLY A 24 0.19 -7.41 -7.12
C GLY A 24 0.50 -7.00 -8.55
N LYS A 25 -0.21 -7.57 -9.54
CA LYS A 25 -0.12 -7.11 -10.92
C LYS A 25 -0.61 -5.67 -11.05
N ARG A 26 -1.73 -5.33 -10.39
CA ARG A 26 -2.30 -3.98 -10.40
C ARG A 26 -1.35 -2.96 -9.78
N ILE A 27 -0.71 -3.30 -8.67
CA ILE A 27 0.30 -2.45 -8.03
C ILE A 27 1.49 -2.28 -8.98
N PHE A 28 2.01 -3.37 -9.54
CA PHE A 28 3.14 -3.32 -10.45
C PHE A 28 2.89 -2.43 -11.68
N ASP A 29 1.67 -2.43 -12.21
CA ASP A 29 1.29 -1.71 -13.43
C ASP A 29 0.88 -0.24 -13.20
N HIS A 30 0.51 0.14 -11.98
CA HIS A 30 -0.06 1.46 -11.69
C HIS A 30 0.61 2.21 -10.53
N ILE A 31 1.55 1.58 -9.83
CA ILE A 31 2.21 2.14 -8.65
C ILE A 31 3.72 2.15 -8.88
N CYS A 32 4.31 3.30 -8.57
CA CYS A 32 5.74 3.52 -8.63
C CYS A 32 6.44 3.05 -7.35
N GLN A 33 7.75 2.82 -7.47
CA GLN A 33 8.58 2.38 -6.34
C GLN A 33 8.51 3.34 -5.14
N GLU A 34 8.41 4.64 -5.39
CA GLU A 34 8.29 5.68 -4.34
C GLU A 34 7.02 5.49 -3.50
N ALA A 35 5.85 5.45 -4.13
CA ALA A 35 4.56 5.23 -3.46
C ALA A 35 4.47 3.86 -2.78
N TRP A 36 5.10 2.83 -3.37
CA TRP A 36 5.16 1.51 -2.74
C TRP A 36 5.98 1.52 -1.44
N SER A 37 7.12 2.22 -1.43
CA SER A 37 7.95 2.36 -0.22
C SER A 37 7.18 3.05 0.91
N GLU A 38 6.40 4.09 0.60
CA GLU A 38 5.52 4.73 1.58
C GLU A 38 4.46 3.77 2.12
N TRP A 39 3.85 2.97 1.24
CA TRP A 39 2.90 1.94 1.66
C TRP A 39 3.53 0.90 2.59
N GLN A 40 4.74 0.41 2.30
CA GLN A 40 5.42 -0.58 3.16
C GLN A 40 5.64 -0.06 4.60
N GLN A 41 5.94 1.23 4.76
CA GLN A 41 6.05 1.85 6.08
C GLN A 41 4.70 1.87 6.80
N LYS A 42 3.62 2.30 6.12
CA LYS A 42 2.26 2.29 6.68
C LYS A 42 1.77 0.88 7.01
N GLN A 43 2.04 -0.11 6.15
CA GLN A 43 1.72 -1.51 6.38
C GLN A 43 2.40 -2.02 7.66
N THR A 44 3.68 -1.69 7.85
CA THR A 44 4.43 -2.06 9.07
C THR A 44 3.80 -1.44 10.31
N MET A 45 3.37 -0.18 10.24
CA MET A 45 2.66 0.48 11.34
C MET A 45 1.31 -0.18 11.62
N LEU A 46 0.51 -0.46 10.59
CA LEU A 46 -0.78 -1.14 10.71
C LEU A 46 -0.66 -2.52 11.37
N LEU A 47 0.34 -3.31 10.97
CA LEU A 47 0.62 -4.62 11.56
C LEU A 47 0.88 -4.51 13.07
N ASN A 48 1.66 -3.52 13.50
CA ASN A 48 1.99 -3.32 14.91
C ASN A 48 0.81 -2.75 15.73
N GLU A 49 0.16 -1.69 15.22
CA GLU A 49 -0.89 -0.97 15.95
C GLU A 49 -2.17 -1.80 16.07
N LYS A 50 -2.61 -2.42 14.98
CA LYS A 50 -3.80 -3.26 14.97
C LYS A 50 -3.50 -4.72 15.33
N LYS A 51 -2.24 -5.07 15.61
CA LYS A 51 -1.76 -6.44 15.86
C LYS A 51 -2.27 -7.43 14.81
N LEU A 52 -2.26 -7.00 13.55
CA LEU A 52 -2.81 -7.76 12.43
C LEU A 52 -1.96 -9.00 12.20
N ASN A 53 -2.63 -10.12 11.99
CA ASN A 53 -2.01 -11.39 11.71
C ASN A 53 -2.18 -11.74 10.23
N MET A 54 -1.07 -11.88 9.50
CA MET A 54 -1.13 -12.29 8.08
C MET A 54 -1.67 -13.72 7.88
N MET A 55 -1.81 -14.51 8.96
CA MET A 55 -2.47 -15.80 8.93
C MET A 55 -4.00 -15.71 9.07
N ASP A 56 -4.54 -14.61 9.60
CA ASP A 56 -5.98 -14.40 9.69
C ASP A 56 -6.51 -13.82 8.36
N GLU A 57 -7.58 -14.42 7.85
CA GLU A 57 -8.17 -14.00 6.57
C GLU A 57 -8.78 -12.59 6.66
N ASN A 58 -9.38 -12.23 7.80
CA ASN A 58 -9.99 -10.92 7.98
C ASN A 58 -8.93 -9.81 8.00
N ASP A 59 -7.83 -10.04 8.71
CA ASP A 59 -6.72 -9.10 8.78
C ASP A 59 -6.04 -8.93 7.41
N ARG A 60 -5.94 -10.02 6.64
CA ARG A 60 -5.41 -9.98 5.27
C ARG A 60 -6.30 -9.18 4.33
N ILE A 61 -7.61 -9.40 4.39
CA ILE A 61 -8.60 -8.63 3.61
C ILE A 61 -8.53 -7.15 4.02
N PHE A 62 -8.44 -6.85 5.31
CA PHE A 62 -8.32 -5.49 5.81
C PHE A 62 -7.05 -4.80 5.28
N LEU A 63 -5.89 -5.46 5.36
CA LEU A 63 -4.63 -4.94 4.82
C LEU A 63 -4.71 -4.67 3.31
N GLU A 64 -5.36 -5.56 2.56
CA GLU A 64 -5.54 -5.40 1.13
C GLU A 64 -6.46 -4.20 0.81
N GLN A 65 -7.55 -4.03 1.55
CA GLN A 65 -8.43 -2.87 1.38
C GLN A 65 -7.71 -1.55 1.67
N GLU A 66 -6.97 -1.48 2.79
CA GLU A 66 -6.21 -0.28 3.13
C GLU A 66 -5.10 0.01 2.11
N MET A 67 -4.48 -1.04 1.55
CA MET A 67 -3.50 -0.92 0.47
C MET A 67 -4.12 -0.29 -0.77
N VAL A 68 -5.28 -0.81 -1.21
CA VAL A 68 -5.97 -0.31 -2.40
C VAL A 68 -6.42 1.13 -2.20
N LYS A 69 -7.00 1.46 -1.05
CA LYS A 69 -7.40 2.83 -0.70
C LYS A 69 -6.22 3.80 -0.73
N TYR A 70 -5.10 3.41 -0.11
CA TYR A 70 -3.92 4.28 -0.03
C TYR A 70 -3.26 4.50 -1.38
N LEU A 71 -3.08 3.43 -2.15
CA LEU A 71 -2.33 3.46 -3.40
C LEU A 71 -3.16 3.98 -4.58
N PHE A 72 -4.46 3.67 -4.63
CA PHE A 72 -5.32 3.98 -5.78
C PHE A 72 -6.35 5.07 -5.51
N GLU A 73 -6.99 5.06 -4.33
CA GLU A 73 -8.01 6.07 -4.01
C GLU A 73 -7.42 7.36 -3.44
N GLY A 74 -6.11 7.36 -3.14
CA GLY A 74 -5.43 8.49 -2.51
C GLY A 74 -5.96 8.79 -1.10
N GLN A 75 -6.72 7.86 -0.51
CA GLN A 75 -7.19 7.98 0.87
C GLN A 75 -6.06 7.61 1.82
N ASP A 76 -5.73 8.52 2.72
CA ASP A 76 -4.84 8.16 3.81
C ASP A 76 -5.50 7.10 4.69
N VAL A 77 -4.76 6.02 4.94
CA VAL A 77 -5.11 5.04 5.96
C VAL A 77 -5.19 5.79 7.29
N ILE A 78 -6.41 5.95 7.79
CA ILE A 78 -6.65 6.54 9.11
C ILE A 78 -6.30 5.48 10.14
N ILE A 79 -5.05 5.51 10.60
CA ILE A 79 -4.61 4.76 11.76
C ILE A 79 -5.02 5.60 12.96
N ASP A 80 -6.11 5.19 13.63
CA ASP A 80 -6.61 5.83 14.85
C ASP A 80 -5.46 5.92 15.88
N GLY A 81 -4.89 7.11 16.06
CA GLY A 81 -3.75 7.34 16.96
C GLY A 81 -2.47 7.93 16.34
N PHE A 82 -2.33 8.03 15.01
CA PHE A 82 -1.10 8.53 14.40
C PHE A 82 -1.31 9.77 13.51
N THR A 83 -1.05 10.96 14.07
CA THR A 83 -0.81 12.20 13.32
C THR A 83 0.65 12.20 12.83
N PRO A 84 0.93 12.15 11.52
CA PRO A 84 2.30 12.32 11.05
C PRO A 84 2.78 13.72 11.45
N LYS A 85 3.81 13.79 12.29
CA LYS A 85 4.46 15.04 12.64
C LYS A 85 5.28 15.47 11.42
N ALA A 86 4.86 16.59 10.82
CA ALA A 86 5.51 17.26 9.71
C ALA A 86 6.98 17.61 10.00
#